data_AF-A0A6N9J3L5-F1
#
_entry.id   AF-A0A6N9J3L5-F1
#
_cell.length_a   1.000
_cell.length_b   1.000
_cell.length_c   1.000
_cell.angle_alpha   90.00
_cell.angle_beta   90.00
_cell.angle_gamma   90.00
#
_symmetry.space_group_name_H-M   'P 1'
#
loop_
_entity.id
_entity.type
_entity.pdbx_description
1 polymer ?
#
loop_
_entity_poly.entity_id
_entity_poly.type
_entity_poly.pdbx_seq_one_letter_code
_entity_poly.pdbx_strand_id
1 'polypeptide(L)'
;MNIRKVSLPDELLGQIPLDKVSVPELDQSNIDLEQTLDQIEQRMIANALLRSDGIINKAAEALNLSFRSMRYRIEKHKLKSKSKD
;
A
#
# COMPACT_ATOMS: atom_id res chain seq x y z
N MET A 1 26.10 24.25 4.27
CA MET A 1 25.40 24.66 5.50
C MET A 1 24.67 23.44 6.02
N ASN A 2 25.11 22.86 7.14
CA ASN A 2 24.59 21.59 7.67
C ASN A 2 23.44 21.85 8.63
N ILE A 3 22.26 21.31 8.34
CA ILE A 3 21.11 21.33 9.25
C ILE A 3 21.06 19.98 9.96
N ARG A 4 21.18 19.99 11.30
CA ARG A 4 21.14 18.80 12.17
C ARG A 4 19.68 18.34 12.35
N LYS A 5 19.45 17.03 12.43
CA LYS A 5 18.13 16.34 12.61
C LYS A 5 17.29 16.78 13.82
N VAL A 6 17.75 17.70 14.66
CA VAL A 6 17.14 18.08 15.95
C VAL A 6 16.09 19.19 15.84
N SER A 7 15.79 19.67 14.62
CA SER A 7 14.76 20.69 14.38
C SER A 7 13.46 20.12 13.83
N LEU A 8 13.30 18.79 13.85
CA LEU A 8 12.05 18.16 13.45
C LEU A 8 11.14 18.18 14.69
N PRO A 9 9.93 18.77 14.60
CA PRO A 9 8.94 18.70 15.65
C PRO A 9 8.77 17.24 16.13
N ASP A 10 8.65 17.01 17.44
CA ASP A 10 8.51 15.66 18.01
C ASP A 10 7.28 14.92 17.42
N GLU A 11 6.28 15.68 16.95
CA GLU A 11 5.13 15.16 16.22
C GLU A 11 5.52 14.41 14.94
N LEU A 12 6.63 14.77 14.29
CA LEU A 12 7.15 14.09 13.10
C LEU A 12 8.06 12.89 13.43
N LEU A 13 8.60 12.81 14.64
CA LEU A 13 9.42 11.68 15.08
C LEU A 13 8.57 10.52 15.64
N GLY A 14 7.36 10.82 16.13
CA GLY A 14 6.46 9.85 16.76
C GLY A 14 5.19 9.47 15.98
N GLN A 15 4.90 10.08 14.82
CA GLN A 15 3.61 9.89 14.14
C GLN A 15 3.70 9.64 12.63
N ILE A 16 4.68 8.84 12.19
CA ILE A 16 4.32 7.87 11.16
C ILE A 16 4.06 6.60 11.94
N PRO A 17 2.83 6.39 12.45
CA PRO A 17 2.54 5.05 12.84
C PRO A 17 2.69 4.20 11.56
N LEU A 18 3.59 3.24 11.64
CA LEU A 18 3.64 2.09 10.76
C LEU A 18 2.34 1.32 11.05
N ASP A 19 1.18 1.90 10.69
CA ASP A 19 -0.11 1.53 11.23
C ASP A 19 -0.49 0.17 10.67
N LYS A 20 -0.16 -0.83 11.48
CA LYS A 20 -0.74 -2.16 11.65
C LYS A 20 -1.51 -2.63 10.42
N VAL A 21 -0.93 -3.62 9.73
CA VAL A 21 -1.75 -4.58 8.99
C VAL A 21 -2.81 -5.08 9.96
N SER A 22 -4.05 -4.59 9.82
CA SER A 22 -5.18 -4.95 10.67
C SER A 22 -5.64 -6.33 10.21
N VAL A 23 -4.96 -7.36 10.72
CA VAL A 23 -5.39 -8.74 10.56
C VAL A 23 -6.62 -8.93 11.45
N PRO A 24 -7.71 -9.55 10.95
CA PRO A 24 -8.86 -9.85 11.80
C PRO A 24 -8.44 -10.76 12.96
N GLU A 25 -9.04 -10.55 14.14
CA GLU A 25 -8.79 -11.41 15.29
C GLU A 25 -9.33 -12.81 15.00
N LEU A 26 -8.51 -13.84 15.25
CA LEU A 26 -8.91 -15.24 15.23
C LEU A 26 -9.75 -15.51 16.49
N ASP A 27 -11.04 -15.23 16.43
CA ASP A 27 -12.00 -15.62 17.46
C ASP A 27 -12.44 -17.08 17.27
N GLN A 28 -13.59 -17.47 17.84
CA GLN A 28 -14.13 -18.83 17.68
C GLN A 28 -14.67 -19.12 16.26
N SER A 29 -14.63 -18.14 15.35
CA SER A 29 -15.04 -18.28 13.95
C SER A 29 -13.85 -18.52 13.02
N ASN A 30 -14.09 -19.24 11.93
CA ASN A 30 -13.06 -19.48 10.91
C ASN A 30 -12.86 -18.21 10.07
N ILE A 31 -11.60 -17.83 9.85
CA ILE A 31 -11.22 -16.75 8.94
C ILE A 31 -10.97 -17.29 7.53
N ASP A 32 -11.49 -16.60 6.52
CA ASP A 32 -11.03 -16.76 5.14
C ASP A 32 -9.72 -15.99 4.92
N LEU A 33 -8.61 -16.72 5.05
CA LEU A 33 -7.27 -16.15 4.92
C LEU A 33 -7.01 -15.63 3.51
N GLU A 34 -7.48 -16.33 2.48
CA GLU A 34 -7.22 -15.97 1.09
C GLU A 34 -7.91 -14.66 0.74
N GLN A 35 -9.18 -14.51 1.14
CA GLN A 35 -9.92 -13.26 0.98
C GLN A 35 -9.28 -12.10 1.73
N THR A 36 -8.78 -12.34 2.95
CA THR A 36 -8.15 -11.30 3.78
C THR A 36 -6.85 -10.80 3.13
N LEU A 37 -6.00 -11.71 2.66
CA LEU A 37 -4.75 -11.36 1.97
C LEU A 37 -5.03 -10.60 0.66
N ASP A 38 -6.06 -11.00 -0.09
CA ASP A 38 -6.48 -10.31 -1.31
C ASP A 38 -6.91 -8.85 -1.04
N GLN A 39 -7.63 -8.60 0.05
CA GLN A 39 -8.02 -7.24 0.44
C GLN A 39 -6.81 -6.37 0.83
N ILE A 40 -5.85 -6.93 1.57
CA ILE A 40 -4.61 -6.25 1.93
C ILE A 40 -3.82 -5.93 0.65
N GLU A 41 -3.65 -6.91 -0.23
CA GLU A 41 -2.96 -6.75 -1.50
C GLU A 41 -3.60 -5.64 -2.36
N GLN A 42 -4.93 -5.65 -2.49
CA GLN A 42 -5.67 -4.63 -3.25
C GLN A 42 -5.44 -3.21 -2.70
N ARG A 43 -5.49 -3.04 -1.37
CA ARG A 43 -5.26 -1.74 -0.71
C ARG A 43 -3.82 -1.25 -0.91
N MET A 44 -2.83 -2.14 -0.79
CA MET A 44 -1.43 -1.78 -1.01
C MET A 44 -1.18 -1.32 -2.44
N ILE A 45 -1.73 -2.03 -3.44
CA ILE A 45 -1.62 -1.68 -4.85
C ILE A 45 -2.28 -0.33 -5.13
N ALA A 46 -3.50 -0.11 -4.63
CA ALA A 46 -4.22 1.15 -4.82
C ALA A 46 -3.46 2.34 -4.22
N ASN A 47 -2.93 2.19 -3.00
CA ASN A 47 -2.14 3.23 -2.35
C ASN A 47 -0.82 3.50 -3.08
N ALA A 48 -0.14 2.46 -3.57
CA ALA A 48 1.08 2.63 -4.34
C ALA A 48 0.83 3.38 -5.66
N LEU A 49 -0.28 3.07 -6.35
CA LEU A 49 -0.71 3.79 -7.56
C LEU A 49 -1.07 5.24 -7.26
N LEU A 50 -1.79 5.51 -6.16
CA LEU A 50 -2.14 6.88 -5.76
C LEU A 50 -0.89 7.71 -5.48
N ARG A 51 0.07 7.16 -4.74
CA ARG A 51 1.35 7.84 -4.42
C ARG A 51 2.28 8.02 -5.63
N SER A 52 2.05 7.26 -6.70
CA SER A 52 2.87 7.30 -7.91
C SER A 52 2.21 8.05 -9.07
N ASP A 53 1.12 8.77 -8.82
CA ASP A 53 0.30 9.44 -9.84
C ASP A 53 -0.17 8.48 -10.96
N GLY A 54 -0.45 7.23 -10.59
CA GLY A 54 -0.87 6.17 -11.52
C GLY A 54 0.27 5.57 -12.35
N ILE A 55 1.52 5.98 -12.16
CA ILE A 55 2.66 5.42 -12.89
C ILE A 55 2.96 4.02 -12.33
N ILE A 56 2.68 2.99 -13.13
CA ILE A 56 2.78 1.58 -12.73
C ILE A 56 4.21 1.19 -12.35
N ASN A 57 5.24 1.64 -13.09
CA ASN A 57 6.64 1.35 -12.75
C ASN A 57 7.00 1.88 -11.35
N LYS A 58 6.68 3.13 -11.07
CA LYS A 58 6.93 3.76 -9.77
C LYS A 58 6.14 3.08 -8.64
N ALA A 59 4.90 2.68 -8.89
CA ALA A 59 4.10 1.94 -7.91
C ALA A 59 4.69 0.55 -7.63
N ALA A 60 5.20 -0.13 -8.66
CA ALA A 60 5.88 -1.42 -8.53
C ALA A 60 7.16 -1.29 -7.70
N GLU A 61 7.99 -0.28 -7.99
CA GLU A 61 9.18 0.05 -7.19
C GLU A 61 8.83 0.32 -5.73
N ALA A 62 7.78 1.09 -5.46
CA ALA A 62 7.32 1.40 -4.11
C ALA A 62 6.88 0.17 -3.30
N LEU A 63 6.46 -0.90 -3.98
CA LEU A 63 6.09 -2.19 -3.38
C LEU A 63 7.18 -3.26 -3.52
N ASN A 64 8.36 -2.91 -4.03
CA ASN A 64 9.46 -3.83 -4.34
C ASN A 64 9.01 -5.01 -5.24
N LEU A 65 8.18 -4.72 -6.25
CA LEU A 65 7.69 -5.66 -7.25
C LEU A 65 8.31 -5.38 -8.61
N SER A 66 8.41 -6.41 -9.45
CA SER A 66 8.68 -6.18 -10.87
C SER A 66 7.45 -5.56 -11.56
N PHE A 67 7.67 -4.83 -12.65
CA PHE A 67 6.58 -4.24 -13.44
C PHE A 67 5.53 -5.28 -13.88
N ARG A 68 5.98 -6.46 -14.32
CA ARG A 68 5.11 -7.58 -14.72
C ARG A 68 4.25 -8.07 -13.56
N SER A 69 4.86 -8.21 -12.38
CA SER A 69 4.20 -8.64 -11.14
C SER A 69 3.12 -7.65 -10.71
N MET A 70 3.38 -6.34 -10.88
CA MET A 70 2.42 -5.27 -10.61
C MET A 70 1.27 -5.26 -11.60
N ARG A 71 1.56 -5.37 -12.91
CA ARG A 71 0.54 -5.44 -13.98
C ARG A 71 -0.46 -6.57 -13.76
N TYR A 72 0.06 -7.77 -13.46
CA TYR A 72 -0.79 -8.93 -13.19
C TYR A 72 -1.75 -8.69 -12.01
N ARG A 73 -1.26 -8.08 -10.93
CA ARG A 73 -2.11 -7.80 -9.76
C ARG A 73 -3.17 -6.73 -10.02
N ILE A 74 -2.84 -5.70 -10.81
CA ILE A 74 -3.82 -4.69 -11.24
C ILE A 74 -4.94 -5.35 -12.06
N GLU A 75 -4.59 -6.28 -12.95
CA GLU A 75 -5.56 -7.03 -13.76
C GLU A 75 -6.40 -7.98 -12.90
N LYS A 76 -5.77 -8.74 -11.98
CA LYS A 76 -6.44 -9.63 -11.00
C LYS A 76 -7.50 -8.88 -10.20
N HIS A 77 -7.15 -7.73 -9.65
CA HIS A 77 -8.03 -6.94 -8.77
C HIS A 77 -8.95 -5.97 -9.53
N LYS A 78 -8.95 -6.00 -10.88
CA LYS A 78 -9.74 -5.11 -11.74
C LYS A 78 -9.59 -3.63 -11.39
N LEU A 79 -8.42 -3.20 -10.92
CA LEU A 79 -8.13 -1.81 -10.53
C LEU A 79 -7.93 -0.88 -11.75
N LYS A 80 -8.73 -1.07 -12.80
CA LYS A 80 -8.75 -0.17 -13.96
C LYS A 80 -9.51 1.09 -13.54
N SER A 81 -8.89 2.26 -13.69
CA SER A 81 -9.56 3.53 -13.48
C SER A 81 -10.81 3.59 -14.37
N LYS A 82 -11.96 3.95 -13.81
CA LYS A 82 -12.95 4.64 -14.60
C LYS A 82 -12.39 6.04 -14.82
N SER A 83 -11.87 6.30 -16.01
CA SER A 83 -11.67 7.67 -16.50
C SER A 83 -12.99 8.41 -16.23
N LYS A 84 -12.95 9.43 -15.40
CA LYS A 84 -14.03 10.41 -15.35
C LYS A 84 -13.74 11.36 -16.50
N ASP A 85 -14.61 11.33 -17.50
CA ASP A 85 -14.65 12.27 -18.61
C ASP A 85 -14.73 13.73 -18.12
#